data_AF-A0A355KR84-F1
#
_entry.id   AF-A0A355KR84-F1
#
_cell.length_a   1.000
_cell.length_b   1.000
_cell.length_c   1.000
_cell.angle_alpha   90.00
_cell.angle_beta   90.00
_cell.angle_gamma   90.00
#
_symmetry.space_group_name_H-M   'P 1'
#
loop_
_entity.id
_entity.type
_entity.pdbx_description
1 polymer ?
#
loop_
_entity_poly.entity_id
_entity_poly.type
_entity_poly.pdbx_seq_one_letter_code
_entity_poly.pdbx_strand_id
1 'polypeptide(L)' 'MFGYSEYGEYGKEFVVGWGTLAFLNAAIAQLQGRDSGALWFFLSLFMGPFATFLLWITYEKNGVA' A
#
# COMPACT_ATOMS: atom_id res chain seq x y z
N MET A 1 23.07 -40.96 -16.02
CA MET A 1 22.58 -39.90 -16.93
C MET A 1 21.38 -39.26 -16.25
N PHE A 2 21.60 -38.03 -15.75
CA PHE A 2 20.69 -36.97 -15.27
C PHE A 2 19.61 -37.29 -14.21
N GLY A 3 19.89 -36.88 -12.97
CA GLY A 3 18.88 -36.63 -11.95
C GLY A 3 18.21 -35.27 -12.16
N TYR A 4 16.89 -35.23 -11.98
CA TYR A 4 16.10 -34.00 -11.98
C TYR A 4 16.27 -33.29 -10.63
N SER A 5 17.46 -32.74 -10.35
CA SER A 5 17.61 -31.76 -9.28
C SER A 5 17.41 -30.37 -9.85
N GLU A 6 16.76 -29.52 -9.07
CA GLU A 6 16.73 -28.06 -9.24
C GLU A 6 15.63 -27.50 -10.15
N TYR A 7 14.38 -27.84 -9.85
CA TYR A 7 13.32 -26.82 -9.87
C TYR A 7 13.52 -25.90 -8.65
N GLY A 8 14.62 -25.14 -8.66
CA GLY A 8 14.80 -24.04 -7.73
C GLY A 8 13.81 -22.95 -8.11
N GLU A 9 12.55 -23.09 -7.69
CA GLU A 9 11.61 -21.99 -7.61
C GLU A 9 12.15 -21.03 -6.53
N TYR A 10 13.09 -20.19 -6.94
CA TYR A 10 13.38 -18.97 -6.22
C TYR A 10 12.16 -18.06 -6.39
N GLY A 11 11.13 -18.32 -5.58
CA GLY A 11 10.02 -17.41 -5.39
C GLY A 11 10.61 -16.06 -5.02
N LYS A 12 10.48 -15.08 -5.91
CA LYS A 12 10.95 -13.73 -5.64
C LYS A 12 10.14 -13.20 -4.45
N GLU A 13 10.77 -13.05 -3.29
CA GLU A 13 10.14 -12.40 -2.15
C GLU A 13 9.90 -10.92 -2.50
N PHE A 14 8.63 -10.56 -2.70
CA PHE A 14 8.23 -9.18 -2.91
C PHE A 14 8.20 -8.47 -1.56
N VAL A 15 9.28 -7.76 -1.23
CA VAL A 15 9.33 -6.89 -0.06
C VAL A 15 8.77 -5.53 -0.42
N VAL A 16 7.56 -5.23 0.02
CA VAL A 16 6.99 -3.88 -0.03
C VAL A 16 7.42 -3.13 1.22
N GLY A 17 8.25 -2.09 1.05
CA GLY A 17 8.75 -1.27 2.15
C GLY A 17 7.72 -0.26 2.66
N TRP A 18 7.96 0.28 3.86
CA TRP A 18 7.09 1.29 4.49
C TRP A 18 6.92 2.57 3.65
N GLY A 19 7.94 2.99 2.90
CA GLY A 19 7.82 4.12 1.97
C GLY A 19 6.84 3.84 0.82
N THR A 20 6.87 2.63 0.26
CA THR A 20 5.93 2.20 -0.78
C THR A 20 4.51 2.11 -0.22
N LEU A 21 4.33 1.57 0.99
CA LEU A 21 3.04 1.54 1.67
C LEU A 21 2.49 2.96 1.91
N ALA A 22 3.35 3.89 2.35
CA ALA A 22 2.98 5.27 2.57
C ALA A 22 2.54 5.98 1.28
N PHE A 23 3.26 5.73 0.17
CA PHE A 23 2.90 6.25 -1.14
C PHE A 23 1.56 5.68 -1.64
N LEU A 24 1.34 4.37 -1.48
CA LEU A 24 0.06 3.74 -1.86
C LEU A 24 -1.12 4.30 -1.07
N ASN A 25 -0.98 4.48 0.26
CA ASN A 25 -2.03 5.08 1.08
C ASN A 25 -2.35 6.52 0.65
N ALA A 26 -1.33 7.31 0.28
CA ALA A 26 -1.53 8.67 -0.22
C ALA A 26 -2.21 8.71 -1.60
N ALA A 27 -1.88 7.77 -2.49
CA ALA A 27 -2.54 7.62 -3.78
C ALA A 27 -4.01 7.21 -3.61
N ILE A 28 -4.30 6.27 -2.71
CA ILE A 28 -5.67 5.87 -2.37
C ILE A 28 -6.47 7.05 -1.82
N ALA A 29 -5.89 7.86 -0.93
CA ALA A 29 -6.56 9.06 -0.41
C ALA A 29 -6.94 10.05 -1.52
N GLN A 30 -6.04 10.29 -2.50
CA GLN A 30 -6.34 11.14 -3.66
C GLN A 30 -7.41 10.55 -4.58
N LEU A 31 -7.37 9.24 -4.84
CA LEU A 31 -8.40 8.56 -5.66
C LEU A 31 -9.79 8.57 -5.01
N GLN A 32 -9.86 8.75 -3.69
CA GLN A 32 -11.11 8.96 -2.96
C GLN A 32 -11.60 10.43 -2.96
N GLY A 33 -10.94 11.32 -3.70
CA GLY A 33 -11.31 12.74 -3.72
C GLY A 33 -10.90 13.51 -2.47
N ARG A 34 -9.94 13.01 -1.68
CA ARG A 34 -9.41 13.74 -0.52
C ARG A 34 -8.29 14.68 -0.98
N ASP A 35 -8.47 15.98 -0.77
CA ASP A 35 -7.47 17.02 -1.07
C ASP A 35 -6.18 16.90 -0.23
N SER A 36 -6.15 15.99 0.75
CA SER A 36 -5.08 15.82 1.75
C SER A 36 -4.12 14.67 1.46
N GLY A 37 -3.97 14.20 0.21
CA GLY A 37 -3.12 13.05 -0.14
C GLY A 37 -1.69 13.09 0.44
N ALA A 38 -1.03 14.25 0.41
CA ALA A 38 0.30 14.42 1.01
C ALA A 38 0.30 14.28 2.54
N LEU A 39 -0.77 14.70 3.22
CA LEU A 39 -0.93 14.52 4.66
C LEU A 39 -1.08 13.03 5.00
N TRP A 40 -1.80 12.28 4.17
CA TRP A 40 -1.91 10.82 4.27
C TRP A 40 -0.59 10.08 4.01
N PHE A 41 0.29 10.62 3.17
CA PHE A 41 1.65 10.10 2.99
C PHE A 41 2.45 10.18 4.30
N PHE A 42 2.53 11.38 4.90
CA PHE A 42 3.27 11.57 6.15
C PHE A 42 2.66 10.80 7.31
N LEU A 43 1.32 10.80 7.44
CA LEU A 43 0.62 9.94 8.41
C LEU A 43 1.03 8.48 8.26
N SER A 44 1.08 7.97 7.02
CA SER A 44 1.44 6.58 6.75
C SER A 44 2.93 6.29 6.99
N LEU A 45 3.81 7.28 6.88
CA LEU A 45 5.23 7.10 7.17
C LEU A 45 5.46 6.80 8.66
N PHE A 46 4.65 7.39 9.55
CA PHE A 46 4.72 7.18 11.00
C PHE A 46 3.80 6.07 11.51
N MET A 47 2.62 5.91 10.89
CA MET A 47 1.58 5.00 11.36
C MET A 47 1.48 3.71 10.52
N GLY A 48 2.21 3.62 9.40
CA GLY A 48 2.22 2.45 8.52
C GLY A 48 0.81 1.96 8.16
N PRO A 49 0.48 0.68 8.39
CA PRO A 49 -0.81 0.10 8.02
C PRO A 49 -2.00 0.67 8.81
N PHE A 50 -1.78 1.33 9.94
CA PHE A 50 -2.88 1.99 10.68
C PHE A 50 -3.46 3.17 9.91
N ALA A 51 -2.66 3.84 9.06
CA ALA A 51 -3.18 4.88 8.17
C ALA A 51 -4.15 4.29 7.12
N THR A 52 -3.91 3.06 6.65
CA THR A 52 -4.83 2.34 5.78
C THR A 52 -6.14 2.02 6.50
N PHE A 53 -6.08 1.60 7.76
CA PHE A 53 -7.27 1.36 8.57
C PHE A 53 -8.08 2.66 8.79
N LEU A 54 -7.40 3.77 9.06
CA LEU A 54 -8.03 5.09 9.16
C LEU A 54 -8.72 5.50 7.85
N LEU A 55 -8.05 5.32 6.70
CA LEU A 55 -8.66 5.53 5.37
C LEU A 55 -9.94 4.71 5.20
N TRP A 56 -9.91 3.44 5.62
CA TRP A 56 -11.04 2.53 5.49
C TRP A 56 -12.24 2.95 6.36
N ILE A 57 -12.04 3.22 7.65
CA ILE A 57 -13.16 3.60 8.54
C ILE A 57 -13.71 4.99 8.26
N THR A 58 -12.88 5.89 7.72
CA THR A 58 -13.28 7.24 7.33
C THR A 58 -13.73 7.31 5.87
N TYR A 59 -13.79 6.18 5.17
CA TYR A 59 -14.18 6.17 3.76
C TYR A 59 -15.62 6.67 3.61
N GLU A 60 -15.78 7.84 3.00
CA GLU A 60 -17.07 8.38 2.62
C GLU A 60 -17.40 7.92 1.20
N LYS A 61 -18.52 7.22 1.03
CA LYS A 61 -18.98 6.68 -0.25
C LYS A 61 -19.41 7.76 -1.27
N ASN A 62 -19.18 9.05 -1.00
CA ASN A 62 -19.80 10.16 -1.74
C ASN A 62 -18.78 11.18 -2.29
N GLY A 63 -17.66 10.71 -2.85
CA GLY A 63 -16.62 11.56 -3.47
C GLY A 63 -16.61 11.58 -5.01
N VAL A 64 -17.61 10.98 -5.67
CA VAL A 64 -17.74 11.05 -7.14
C VAL A 64 -19.08 11.71 -7.45
N ALA A 65 -19.05 13.04 -7.60
CA ALA A 65 -20.04 13.83 -8.31
C ALA A 65 -19.54 14.05 -9.75
#